data_AF-A0A2E2WJZ6-F1
#
_entry.id   AF-A0A2E2WJZ6-F1
#
_cell.length_a   1.000
_cell.length_b   1.000
_cell.length_c   1.000
_cell.angle_alpha   90.00
_cell.angle_beta   90.00
_cell.angle_gamma   90.00
#
_symmetry.space_group_name_H-M   'P 1'
#
loop_
_entity.id
_entity.type
_entity.pdbx_description
1 polymer ?
#
loop_
_entity_poly.entity_id
_entity_poly.type
_entity_poly.pdbx_seq_one_letter_code
_entity_poly.pdbx_strand_id
1 'polypeptide(L)'
;MKKITCIDRISCYKDLIIHVNFSLILIFLTGEERRRNMITPTQMRAARAMLDVSQGHVAQYLGIAANTLSKIESGQSDVSGTRLTDIQRFYEREGVEFTDNDGVRWKTSGVDTYSGKLGFLEFIMDVYEAVKNGGEICVNNVNEADFLKWEGDEADAHMARMASIENLNFRILVEEGDLNVVGEGYAQYKGIPKEKFGGVPLYLYGDKAALIVFEPEDVQVFVIRHSAITQYFRDRFNVAWKQAKEI
;
A
#
# COMPACT_ATOMS: atom_id res chain seq x y z
N MET A 1 -24.86 -63.05 -27.78
CA MET A 1 -25.86 -62.14 -28.38
C MET A 1 -26.64 -61.44 -27.27
N LYS A 2 -26.30 -60.19 -26.94
CA LYS A 2 -27.19 -59.14 -26.38
C LYS A 2 -26.37 -57.85 -26.19
N LYS A 3 -26.83 -56.76 -26.81
CA LYS A 3 -26.37 -55.37 -26.62
C LYS A 3 -26.85 -54.85 -25.26
N ILE A 4 -26.00 -54.08 -24.56
CA ILE A 4 -26.36 -53.14 -23.48
C ILE A 4 -25.38 -51.95 -23.65
N THR A 5 -25.69 -50.97 -24.50
CA THR A 5 -26.25 -49.63 -24.21
C THR A 5 -25.41 -48.73 -23.29
N CYS A 6 -25.04 -47.59 -23.88
CA CYS A 6 -24.49 -46.39 -23.27
C CYS A 6 -25.50 -45.82 -22.26
N ILE A 7 -25.12 -45.82 -20.97
CA ILE A 7 -25.50 -44.95 -19.84
C ILE A 7 -24.80 -45.62 -18.64
N ASP A 8 -24.26 -44.82 -17.72
CA ASP A 8 -23.51 -45.24 -16.51
C ASP A 8 -22.02 -45.55 -16.70
N ARG A 9 -21.23 -44.49 -16.90
CA ARG A 9 -19.90 -44.38 -16.26
C ARG A 9 -19.41 -42.94 -16.06
N ILE A 10 -20.33 -42.00 -15.83
CA ILE A 10 -20.02 -40.69 -15.22
C ILE A 10 -19.95 -40.90 -13.70
N SER A 11 -18.97 -41.67 -13.23
CA SER A 11 -18.67 -41.82 -11.80
C SER A 11 -17.22 -42.27 -11.57
N CYS A 12 -16.31 -41.99 -12.51
CA CYS A 12 -14.90 -42.37 -12.38
C CYS A 12 -13.96 -41.26 -12.86
N TYR A 13 -14.33 -40.00 -12.63
CA TYR A 13 -13.53 -38.81 -12.97
C TYR A 13 -13.69 -37.68 -11.93
N LYS A 14 -13.91 -38.02 -10.65
CA LYS A 14 -13.93 -37.02 -9.56
C LYS A 14 -12.71 -37.05 -8.64
N ASP A 15 -11.88 -38.09 -8.71
CA ASP A 15 -10.77 -38.25 -7.75
C ASP A 15 -9.37 -38.09 -8.35
N LEU A 16 -9.23 -37.62 -9.60
CA LEU A 16 -7.93 -37.53 -10.29
C LEU A 16 -7.45 -36.09 -10.58
N ILE A 17 -8.09 -35.05 -10.04
CA ILE A 17 -7.72 -33.63 -10.31
C ILE A 17 -7.35 -32.84 -9.03
N ILE A 18 -7.35 -33.45 -7.83
CA ILE A 18 -7.03 -32.72 -6.58
C ILE A 18 -5.61 -33.02 -6.04
N HIS A 19 -4.89 -33.99 -6.62
CA HIS A 19 -3.53 -34.34 -6.17
C HIS A 19 -2.41 -33.82 -7.08
N VAL A 20 -2.59 -32.64 -7.70
CA VAL A 20 -1.46 -31.90 -8.27
C VAL A 20 -0.79 -31.10 -7.16
N ASN A 21 0.19 -31.73 -6.52
CA ASN A 21 1.43 -31.08 -6.09
C ASN A 21 1.33 -29.91 -5.08
N PHE A 22 0.59 -30.08 -3.99
CA PHE A 22 0.74 -29.19 -2.82
C PHE A 22 2.18 -29.21 -2.27
N SER A 23 2.88 -30.35 -2.38
CA SER A 23 4.28 -30.48 -1.96
C SER A 23 5.26 -29.80 -2.92
N LEU A 24 4.99 -29.79 -4.24
CA LEU A 24 5.85 -29.12 -5.22
C LEU A 24 5.67 -27.59 -5.20
N ILE A 25 4.46 -27.10 -4.92
CA ILE A 25 4.19 -25.66 -4.69
C ILE A 25 4.89 -25.20 -3.41
N LEU A 26 4.86 -26.01 -2.34
CA LEU A 26 5.59 -25.68 -1.11
C LEU A 26 7.12 -25.69 -1.31
N ILE A 27 7.66 -26.61 -2.13
CA ILE A 27 9.10 -26.63 -2.48
C ILE A 27 9.48 -25.44 -3.38
N PHE A 28 8.61 -25.03 -4.32
CA PHE A 28 8.84 -23.83 -5.14
C PHE A 28 8.80 -22.55 -4.31
N LEU A 29 7.84 -22.42 -3.39
CA LEU A 29 7.71 -21.24 -2.52
C LEU A 29 8.80 -21.18 -1.44
N THR A 30 9.31 -22.31 -0.96
CA THR A 30 10.36 -22.33 0.08
C THR A 30 11.79 -22.42 -0.48
N GLY A 31 11.96 -22.86 -1.73
CA GLY A 31 13.27 -23.01 -2.38
C GLY A 31 13.78 -21.77 -3.11
N GLU A 32 12.88 -20.89 -3.55
CA GLU A 32 13.22 -19.68 -4.32
C GLU A 32 13.39 -18.43 -3.43
N GLU A 33 12.81 -18.41 -2.22
CA GLU A 33 13.05 -17.35 -1.22
C GLU A 33 14.48 -17.36 -0.67
N ARG A 34 15.18 -18.50 -0.68
CA ARG A 34 16.53 -18.59 -0.10
C ARG A 34 17.64 -17.95 -0.95
N ARG A 35 17.36 -17.55 -2.19
CA ARG A 35 18.33 -16.87 -3.08
C ARG A 35 18.22 -15.34 -3.08
N ARG A 36 17.20 -14.75 -2.42
CA ARG A 36 16.93 -13.30 -2.47
C ARG A 36 17.58 -12.45 -1.36
N ASN A 37 18.44 -13.03 -0.52
CA ASN A 37 18.87 -12.42 0.75
C ASN A 37 20.32 -11.89 0.80
N MET A 38 20.96 -11.61 -0.34
CA MET A 38 22.29 -11.01 -0.33
C MET A 38 22.34 -9.75 -1.16
N ILE A 39 21.94 -8.64 -0.54
CA ILE A 39 22.27 -7.30 -1.05
C ILE A 39 23.80 -7.11 -1.03
N THR A 40 24.35 -6.52 -2.09
CA THR A 40 25.80 -6.33 -2.21
C THR A 40 26.26 -5.01 -1.60
N PRO A 41 27.57 -4.86 -1.26
CA PRO A 41 28.12 -3.57 -0.83
C PRO A 41 27.89 -2.45 -1.85
N THR A 42 27.86 -2.76 -3.14
CA THR A 42 27.52 -1.81 -4.21
C THR A 42 26.07 -1.36 -4.10
N GLN A 43 25.14 -2.30 -3.93
CA GLN A 43 23.73 -2.00 -3.74
C GLN A 43 23.47 -1.16 -2.48
N MET A 44 24.14 -1.45 -1.37
CA MET A 44 24.02 -0.64 -0.14
C MET A 44 24.45 0.81 -0.37
N ARG A 45 25.58 1.03 -1.04
CA ARG A 45 26.06 2.38 -1.36
C ARG A 45 25.11 3.12 -2.30
N ALA A 46 24.57 2.43 -3.30
CA ALA A 46 23.59 3.00 -4.22
C ALA A 46 22.29 3.38 -3.51
N ALA A 47 21.72 2.48 -2.70
CA ALA A 47 20.52 2.74 -1.91
C ALA A 47 20.71 3.94 -0.95
N ARG A 48 21.85 3.98 -0.25
CA ARG A 48 22.17 5.11 0.63
C ARG A 48 22.27 6.44 -0.11
N ALA A 49 22.88 6.43 -1.29
CA ALA A 49 22.98 7.61 -2.14
C ALA A 49 21.61 8.05 -2.68
N MET A 50 20.74 7.11 -3.04
CA MET A 50 19.37 7.40 -3.49
C MET A 50 18.53 8.08 -2.40
N LEU A 51 18.71 7.67 -1.14
CA LEU A 51 18.00 8.24 0.01
C LEU A 51 18.62 9.55 0.54
N ASP A 52 19.79 9.95 0.05
CA ASP A 52 20.57 11.10 0.55
C ASP A 52 20.83 11.07 2.08
N VAL A 53 21.07 9.87 2.62
CA VAL A 53 21.35 9.67 4.06
C VAL A 53 22.82 9.37 4.34
N SER A 54 23.32 9.82 5.50
CA SER A 54 24.70 9.55 5.94
C SER A 54 24.85 8.12 6.47
N GLN A 55 26.07 7.57 6.41
CA GLN A 55 26.39 6.28 7.05
C GLN A 55 26.10 6.30 8.56
N GLY A 56 26.27 7.45 9.21
CA GLY A 56 25.99 7.61 10.64
C GLY A 56 24.50 7.43 10.95
N HIS A 57 23.62 7.99 10.12
CA HIS A 57 22.17 7.86 10.28
C HIS A 57 21.72 6.40 10.16
N VAL A 58 22.18 5.70 9.11
CA VAL A 58 21.87 4.28 8.91
C VAL A 58 22.44 3.43 10.04
N ALA A 59 23.68 3.69 10.47
CA ALA A 59 24.33 2.96 11.55
C ALA A 59 23.61 3.14 12.90
N GLN A 60 23.12 4.35 13.19
CA GLN A 60 22.31 4.64 14.37
C GLN A 60 21.02 3.82 14.37
N TYR A 61 20.33 3.76 13.24
CA TYR A 61 19.11 2.96 13.09
C TYR A 61 19.39 1.46 13.30
N LEU A 62 20.51 0.95 12.77
CA LEU A 62 20.91 -0.44 12.88
C LEU A 62 21.59 -0.81 14.21
N GLY A 63 21.78 0.15 15.12
CA GLY A 63 22.48 -0.07 16.39
C GLY A 63 23.93 -0.51 16.23
N ILE A 64 24.63 -0.03 15.19
CA ILE A 64 26.04 -0.35 14.92
C ILE A 64 26.90 0.92 14.87
N ALA A 65 28.21 0.75 15.01
CA ALA A 65 29.14 1.86 14.82
C ALA A 65 29.23 2.23 13.32
N ALA A 66 29.34 3.53 13.02
CA ALA A 66 29.41 4.03 11.64
C ALA A 66 30.60 3.45 10.86
N ASN A 67 31.74 3.20 11.53
CA ASN A 67 32.90 2.55 10.94
C ASN A 67 32.61 1.09 10.52
N THR A 68 31.73 0.39 11.25
CA THR A 68 31.26 -0.95 10.90
C THR A 68 30.48 -0.89 9.61
N LEU A 69 29.49 0.01 9.51
CA LEU A 69 28.74 0.18 8.26
C LEU A 69 29.65 0.54 7.08
N SER A 70 30.63 1.43 7.28
CA SER A 70 31.61 1.77 6.24
C SER A 70 32.42 0.56 5.77
N LYS A 71 32.84 -0.35 6.67
CA LYS A 71 33.54 -1.58 6.29
C LYS A 71 32.65 -2.55 5.53
N ILE A 72 31.37 -2.61 5.90
CA ILE A 72 30.36 -3.41 5.20
C ILE A 72 30.16 -2.89 3.76
N GLU A 73 29.90 -1.58 3.61
CA GLU A 73 29.69 -0.94 2.29
C GLU A 73 30.91 -0.98 1.36
N SER A 74 32.11 -1.14 1.93
CA SER A 74 33.36 -1.28 1.17
C SER A 74 33.76 -2.73 0.89
N GLY A 75 33.00 -3.72 1.37
CA GLY A 75 33.29 -5.14 1.20
C GLY A 75 34.49 -5.65 2.03
N GLN A 76 34.89 -4.90 3.06
CA GLN A 76 36.05 -5.21 3.91
C GLN A 76 35.68 -6.03 5.16
N SER A 77 34.43 -6.46 5.29
CA SER A 77 33.94 -7.26 6.42
C SER A 77 33.04 -8.37 5.92
N ASP A 78 33.24 -9.57 6.46
CA ASP A 78 32.24 -10.62 6.38
C ASP A 78 31.08 -10.27 7.31
N VAL A 79 29.87 -10.28 6.77
CA VAL A 79 28.65 -9.86 7.47
C VAL A 79 27.74 -11.06 7.60
N SER A 80 27.16 -11.25 8.79
CA SER A 80 26.18 -12.32 8.97
C SER A 80 24.95 -12.08 8.10
N GLY A 81 24.35 -13.16 7.58
CA GLY A 81 23.12 -13.07 6.77
C GLY A 81 21.98 -12.34 7.48
N THR A 82 21.87 -12.49 8.81
CA THR A 82 20.90 -11.74 9.62
C THR A 82 21.13 -10.24 9.53
N ARG A 83 22.38 -9.78 9.64
CA ARG A 83 22.71 -8.35 9.58
C ARG A 83 22.50 -7.78 8.17
N LEU A 84 22.81 -8.55 7.13
CA LEU A 84 22.47 -8.17 5.75
C LEU A 84 20.96 -7.99 5.57
N THR A 85 20.17 -8.88 6.20
CA THR A 85 18.71 -8.79 6.20
C THR A 85 18.22 -7.53 6.91
N ASP A 86 18.83 -7.15 8.05
CA ASP A 86 18.45 -5.92 8.77
C ASP A 86 18.78 -4.65 7.97
N ILE A 87 19.94 -4.62 7.30
CA ILE A 87 20.33 -3.52 6.41
C ILE A 87 19.37 -3.43 5.22
N GLN A 88 19.04 -4.57 4.60
CA GLN A 88 18.10 -4.63 3.49
C GLN A 88 16.73 -4.10 3.89
N ARG A 89 16.19 -4.55 5.03
CA ARG A 89 14.90 -4.10 5.56
C ARG A 89 14.85 -2.61 5.84
N PHE A 90 15.94 -2.03 6.35
CA PHE A 90 16.04 -0.59 6.54
C PHE A 90 15.81 0.13 5.21
N TYR A 91 16.61 -0.18 4.18
CA TYR A 91 16.49 0.48 2.88
C TYR A 91 15.13 0.21 2.20
N GLU A 92 14.61 -1.02 2.31
CA GLU A 92 13.30 -1.38 1.75
C GLU A 92 12.14 -0.65 2.40
N ARG A 93 12.21 -0.42 3.71
CA ARG A 93 11.27 0.41 4.44
C ARG A 93 11.35 1.87 4.00
N GLU A 94 12.55 2.39 3.75
CA GLU A 94 12.75 3.73 3.20
C GLU A 94 12.36 3.85 1.71
N GLY A 95 11.74 2.80 1.13
CA GLY A 95 11.18 2.85 -0.21
C GLY A 95 12.15 2.46 -1.32
N VAL A 96 13.28 1.85 -1.00
CA VAL A 96 14.17 1.24 -1.99
C VAL A 96 13.72 -0.20 -2.28
N GLU A 97 13.97 -0.73 -3.47
CA GLU A 97 13.90 -2.17 -3.74
C GLU A 97 15.19 -2.63 -4.44
N PHE A 98 15.68 -3.79 -4.03
CA PHE A 98 16.86 -4.42 -4.59
C PHE A 98 16.46 -5.40 -5.70
N THR A 99 17.19 -5.36 -6.81
CA THR A 99 16.94 -6.19 -8.00
C THR A 99 18.21 -6.95 -8.39
N ASP A 100 18.11 -7.85 -9.36
CA ASP A 100 19.25 -8.61 -9.85
C ASP A 100 20.36 -7.72 -10.44
N ASN A 101 21.57 -8.26 -10.56
CA ASN A 101 22.73 -7.62 -11.18
C ASN A 101 23.13 -6.28 -10.52
N ASP A 102 23.20 -6.25 -9.19
CA ASP A 102 23.49 -5.04 -8.40
C ASP A 102 22.50 -3.87 -8.61
N GLY A 103 21.31 -4.15 -9.16
CA GLY A 103 20.32 -3.13 -9.42
C GLY A 103 19.65 -2.64 -8.13
N VAL A 104 19.46 -1.33 -8.04
CA VAL A 104 18.71 -0.65 -6.97
C VAL A 104 17.76 0.32 -7.63
N ARG A 105 16.48 0.30 -7.24
CA ARG A 105 15.49 1.26 -7.74
C ARG A 105 14.55 1.67 -6.62
N TRP A 106 13.78 2.72 -6.85
CA TRP A 106 12.67 3.05 -5.97
C TRP A 106 11.63 1.94 -6.03
N LYS A 107 11.05 1.59 -4.89
CA LYS A 107 9.95 0.64 -4.80
C LYS A 107 8.78 1.17 -5.62
N THR A 108 8.65 0.63 -6.82
CA THR A 108 7.62 1.03 -7.79
C THR A 108 6.28 0.35 -7.52
N SER A 109 6.29 -0.73 -6.73
CA SER A 109 5.07 -1.38 -6.29
C SER A 109 5.15 -2.06 -4.93
N GLY A 110 4.02 -2.14 -4.23
CA GLY A 110 3.92 -2.80 -2.94
C GLY A 110 2.64 -2.45 -2.18
N VAL A 111 2.52 -3.02 -0.99
CA VAL A 111 1.46 -2.68 -0.03
C VAL A 111 2.13 -2.22 1.26
N ASP A 112 1.80 -1.03 1.72
CA ASP A 112 2.11 -0.55 3.06
C ASP A 112 0.88 -0.70 3.95
N THR A 113 1.10 -0.96 5.24
CA THR A 113 0.02 -1.10 6.22
C THR A 113 0.23 -0.09 7.33
N TYR A 114 -0.81 0.69 7.62
CA TYR A 114 -0.89 1.55 8.78
C TYR A 114 -1.96 1.00 9.73
N SER A 115 -1.74 1.08 11.04
CA SER A 115 -2.65 0.50 12.04
C SER A 115 -2.84 1.37 13.28
N GLY A 116 -4.06 1.33 13.83
CA GLY A 116 -4.48 2.13 14.97
C GLY A 116 -4.44 3.64 14.72
N LYS A 117 -4.72 4.42 15.77
CA LYS A 117 -4.78 5.90 15.68
C LYS A 117 -3.49 6.52 15.13
N LEU A 118 -2.33 6.11 15.64
CA LEU A 118 -1.05 6.66 15.18
C LEU A 118 -0.81 6.35 13.69
N GLY A 119 -1.03 5.10 13.28
CA GLY A 119 -0.90 4.72 11.88
C GLY A 119 -1.88 5.46 10.97
N PHE A 120 -3.11 5.70 11.43
CA PHE A 120 -4.06 6.50 10.67
C PHE A 120 -3.57 7.94 10.45
N LEU A 121 -3.01 8.59 11.48
CA LEU A 121 -2.39 9.91 11.34
C LEU A 121 -1.18 9.91 10.41
N GLU A 122 -0.35 8.87 10.46
CA GLU A 122 0.75 8.67 9.51
C GLU A 122 0.25 8.52 8.07
N PHE A 123 -0.83 7.79 7.85
CA PHE A 123 -1.49 7.67 6.54
C PHE A 123 -2.02 9.03 6.05
N ILE A 124 -2.69 9.79 6.90
CA ILE A 124 -3.21 11.12 6.54
C ILE A 124 -2.07 12.08 6.18
N MET A 125 -0.93 11.97 6.86
CA MET A 125 0.28 12.70 6.49
C MET A 125 0.90 12.21 5.18
N ASP A 126 0.90 10.90 4.89
CA ASP A 126 1.34 10.36 3.59
C ASP A 126 0.49 10.90 2.42
N VAL A 127 -0.84 11.01 2.63
CA VAL A 127 -1.74 11.66 1.66
C VAL A 127 -1.34 13.11 1.44
N TYR A 128 -1.19 13.90 2.51
CA TYR A 128 -0.79 15.31 2.44
C TYR A 128 0.54 15.46 1.69
N GLU A 129 1.57 14.71 2.06
CA GLU A 129 2.89 14.80 1.44
C GLU A 129 2.87 14.47 -0.05
N ALA A 130 2.01 13.54 -0.47
CA ALA A 130 1.85 13.19 -1.88
C ALA A 130 1.18 14.28 -2.72
N VAL A 131 0.38 15.17 -2.12
CA VAL A 131 -0.40 16.19 -2.84
C VAL A 131 -0.11 17.63 -2.41
N LYS A 132 0.83 17.88 -1.50
CA LYS A 132 1.14 19.23 -0.96
C LYS A 132 1.51 20.28 -2.02
N ASN A 133 1.90 19.83 -3.21
CA ASN A 133 2.22 20.69 -4.36
C ASN A 133 1.07 20.74 -5.39
N GLY A 134 -0.15 20.40 -4.98
CA GLY A 134 -1.31 20.21 -5.85
C GLY A 134 -1.46 18.76 -6.33
N GLY A 135 -2.58 18.47 -6.98
CA GLY A 135 -2.90 17.12 -7.47
C GLY A 135 -4.36 16.76 -7.37
N GLU A 136 -4.67 15.48 -7.49
CA GLU A 136 -6.04 14.98 -7.43
C GLU A 136 -6.18 13.87 -6.39
N ILE A 137 -7.15 14.06 -5.48
CA ILE A 137 -7.62 13.07 -4.52
C ILE A 137 -9.05 12.66 -4.88
N CYS A 138 -9.30 11.36 -4.86
CA CYS A 138 -10.64 10.79 -5.06
C CYS A 138 -10.93 9.79 -3.95
N VAL A 139 -12.03 9.96 -3.23
CA VAL A 139 -12.38 9.05 -2.12
C VAL A 139 -13.80 8.53 -2.30
N ASN A 140 -13.97 7.22 -2.21
CA ASN A 140 -15.26 6.56 -2.27
C ASN A 140 -15.64 5.95 -0.93
N ASN A 141 -16.95 5.80 -0.69
CA ASN A 141 -17.55 5.22 0.50
C ASN A 141 -17.14 5.95 1.79
N VAL A 142 -17.15 7.28 1.78
CA VAL A 142 -16.77 8.07 2.96
C VAL A 142 -17.95 8.15 3.93
N ASN A 143 -17.65 7.85 5.19
CA ASN A 143 -18.44 8.24 6.35
C ASN A 143 -17.54 9.14 7.21
N GLU A 144 -17.74 10.45 7.15
CA GLU A 144 -16.85 11.43 7.79
C GLU A 144 -16.74 11.22 9.32
N ALA A 145 -17.76 10.66 9.97
CA ALA A 145 -17.71 10.37 11.40
C ALA A 145 -16.61 9.36 11.75
N ASP A 146 -16.35 8.37 10.87
CA ASP A 146 -15.29 7.39 11.08
C ASP A 146 -13.90 8.04 10.92
N PHE A 147 -13.73 8.92 9.93
CA PHE A 147 -12.48 9.66 9.73
C PHE A 147 -12.20 10.58 10.92
N LEU A 148 -13.15 11.43 11.30
CA LEU A 148 -13.02 12.37 12.43
C LEU A 148 -12.72 11.66 13.75
N LYS A 149 -13.29 10.48 13.99
CA LYS A 149 -12.99 9.66 15.16
C LYS A 149 -11.50 9.32 15.23
N TRP A 150 -10.92 8.90 14.11
CA TRP A 150 -9.53 8.42 14.06
C TRP A 150 -8.50 9.55 13.91
N GLU A 151 -8.87 10.68 13.30
CA GLU A 151 -8.07 11.90 13.36
C GLU A 151 -8.05 12.48 14.79
N GLY A 152 -9.21 12.52 15.46
CA GLY A 152 -9.36 13.11 16.78
C GLY A 152 -8.91 14.57 16.80
N ASP A 153 -8.08 14.93 17.78
CA ASP A 153 -7.60 16.31 17.96
C ASP A 153 -6.77 16.85 16.77
N GLU A 154 -6.30 15.99 15.87
CA GLU A 154 -5.55 16.40 14.67
C GLU A 154 -6.45 16.81 13.49
N ALA A 155 -7.76 16.60 13.57
CA ALA A 155 -8.70 16.84 12.47
C ALA A 155 -8.64 18.29 11.97
N ASP A 156 -8.75 19.28 12.86
CA ASP A 156 -8.73 20.70 12.49
C ASP A 156 -7.41 21.10 11.83
N ALA A 157 -6.29 20.58 12.36
CA ALA A 157 -4.98 20.85 11.79
C ALA A 157 -4.81 20.18 10.42
N HIS A 158 -5.35 18.97 10.23
CA HIS A 158 -5.38 18.29 8.95
C HIS A 158 -6.21 19.06 7.91
N MET A 159 -7.44 19.43 8.25
CA MET A 159 -8.33 20.21 7.37
C MET A 159 -7.69 21.54 6.96
N ALA A 160 -7.06 22.26 7.90
CA ALA A 160 -6.33 23.49 7.61
C ALA A 160 -5.15 23.27 6.65
N ARG A 161 -4.40 22.16 6.82
CA ARG A 161 -3.32 21.79 5.88
C ARG A 161 -3.88 21.54 4.48
N MET A 162 -4.94 20.75 4.35
CA MET A 162 -5.54 20.43 3.05
C MET A 162 -6.11 21.67 2.35
N ALA A 163 -6.77 22.55 3.10
CA ALA A 163 -7.31 23.81 2.58
C ALA A 163 -6.24 24.79 2.08
N SER A 164 -5.00 24.67 2.56
CA SER A 164 -3.89 25.52 2.12
C SER A 164 -3.22 25.06 0.82
N ILE A 165 -3.56 23.88 0.30
CA ILE A 165 -2.93 23.33 -0.91
C ILE A 165 -3.49 24.02 -2.15
N GLU A 166 -2.62 24.69 -2.90
CA GLU A 166 -2.98 25.27 -4.20
C GLU A 166 -3.16 24.17 -5.26
N ASN A 167 -4.12 24.37 -6.17
CA ASN A 167 -4.41 23.46 -7.29
C ASN A 167 -4.74 22.01 -6.87
N LEU A 168 -5.39 21.85 -5.72
CA LEU A 168 -5.94 20.57 -5.28
C LEU A 168 -7.33 20.33 -5.88
N ASN A 169 -7.52 19.16 -6.49
CA ASN A 169 -8.84 18.64 -6.88
C ASN A 169 -9.21 17.46 -5.97
N PHE A 170 -9.99 17.72 -4.93
CA PHE A 170 -10.42 16.70 -3.97
C PHE A 170 -11.90 16.41 -4.16
N ARG A 171 -12.23 15.16 -4.52
CA ARG A 171 -13.61 14.69 -4.76
C ARG A 171 -13.96 13.52 -3.86
N ILE A 172 -15.11 13.61 -3.19
CA ILE A 172 -15.56 12.66 -2.17
C ILE A 172 -16.96 12.14 -2.49
N LEU A 173 -17.12 10.82 -2.50
CA LEU A 173 -18.42 10.15 -2.60
C LEU A 173 -18.87 9.66 -1.23
N VAL A 174 -20.02 10.15 -0.79
CA VAL A 174 -20.71 9.77 0.47
C VAL A 174 -22.04 9.09 0.17
N GLU A 175 -22.70 8.51 1.19
CA GLU A 175 -24.05 7.97 1.03
C GLU A 175 -25.03 9.11 0.67
N GLU A 176 -25.93 8.87 -0.28
CA GLU A 176 -26.94 9.86 -0.66
C GLU A 176 -27.82 10.23 0.56
N GLY A 177 -27.88 11.54 0.85
CA GLY A 177 -28.60 12.07 1.99
C GLY A 177 -27.74 12.28 3.24
N ASP A 178 -26.48 11.82 3.23
CA ASP A 178 -25.50 12.24 4.22
C ASP A 178 -25.08 13.69 3.94
N LEU A 179 -25.23 14.55 4.95
CA LEU A 179 -24.90 15.98 4.89
C LEU A 179 -23.65 16.29 5.71
N ASN A 180 -22.95 15.28 6.22
CA ASN A 180 -21.69 15.47 6.91
C ASN A 180 -20.57 15.74 5.89
N VAL A 181 -20.36 17.01 5.57
CA VAL A 181 -19.42 17.49 4.52
C VAL A 181 -18.30 18.36 5.11
N VAL A 182 -17.62 17.86 6.14
CA VAL A 182 -16.62 18.65 6.90
C VAL A 182 -15.47 19.21 6.06
N GLY A 183 -15.15 18.57 4.93
CA GLY A 183 -14.11 19.02 4.00
C GLY A 183 -14.59 20.01 2.93
N GLU A 184 -15.80 20.55 2.98
CA GLU A 184 -16.40 21.38 1.90
C GLU A 184 -15.56 22.61 1.50
N GLY A 185 -14.68 23.10 2.39
CA GLY A 185 -13.78 24.21 2.11
C GLY A 185 -12.67 23.89 1.10
N TYR A 186 -12.37 22.61 0.86
CA TYR A 186 -11.29 22.16 -0.03
C TYR A 186 -11.63 20.92 -0.86
N ALA A 187 -12.79 20.32 -0.63
CA ALA A 187 -13.26 19.14 -1.34
C ALA A 187 -14.69 19.32 -1.86
N GLN A 188 -14.99 18.61 -2.95
CA GLN A 188 -16.31 18.52 -3.54
C GLN A 188 -16.95 17.20 -3.12
N TYR A 189 -18.23 17.24 -2.77
CA TYR A 189 -19.00 16.08 -2.34
C TYR A 189 -20.09 15.72 -3.33
N LYS A 190 -20.33 14.42 -3.51
CA LYS A 190 -21.51 13.90 -4.19
C LYS A 190 -22.06 12.66 -3.49
N GLY A 191 -23.37 12.49 -3.55
CA GLY A 191 -24.08 11.35 -2.97
C GLY A 191 -24.20 10.20 -3.95
N ILE A 192 -23.86 8.99 -3.51
CA ILE A 192 -24.16 7.74 -4.21
C ILE A 192 -25.33 7.00 -3.55
N PRO A 193 -26.21 6.34 -4.33
CA PRO A 193 -27.33 5.58 -3.76
C PRO A 193 -26.86 4.56 -2.73
N LYS A 194 -27.65 4.36 -1.66
CA LYS A 194 -27.34 3.45 -0.55
C LYS A 194 -26.97 2.04 -1.02
N GLU A 195 -27.61 1.53 -2.07
CA GLU A 195 -27.34 0.19 -2.61
C GLU A 195 -25.98 0.05 -3.29
N LYS A 196 -25.37 1.19 -3.66
CA LYS A 196 -24.02 1.28 -4.23
C LYS A 196 -22.98 1.76 -3.23
N PHE A 197 -23.41 2.25 -2.07
CA PHE A 197 -22.54 2.64 -0.97
C PHE A 197 -22.03 1.38 -0.26
N GLY A 198 -20.71 1.19 -0.23
CA GLY A 198 -20.04 0.02 0.34
C GLY A 198 -19.38 0.30 1.69
N GLY A 199 -18.93 -0.75 2.38
CA GLY A 199 -18.38 -0.65 3.74
C GLY A 199 -16.88 -0.37 3.86
N VAL A 200 -16.13 -0.28 2.75
CA VAL A 200 -14.67 -0.05 2.77
C VAL A 200 -14.35 1.22 1.98
N PRO A 201 -13.94 2.31 2.65
CA PRO A 201 -13.42 3.48 1.97
C PRO A 201 -12.23 3.17 1.08
N LEU A 202 -12.25 3.75 -0.12
CA LEU A 202 -11.15 3.70 -1.09
C LEU A 202 -10.65 5.11 -1.32
N TYR A 203 -9.39 5.37 -0.97
CA TYR A 203 -8.73 6.67 -1.04
C TYR A 203 -7.66 6.65 -2.12
N LEU A 204 -7.81 7.45 -3.18
CA LEU A 204 -6.90 7.50 -4.33
C LEU A 204 -6.16 8.83 -4.33
N TYR A 205 -4.83 8.80 -4.35
CA TYR A 205 -3.98 9.99 -4.27
C TYR A 205 -2.62 9.68 -4.90
N GLY A 206 -2.05 10.62 -5.66
CA GLY A 206 -0.84 10.36 -6.44
C GLY A 206 -0.96 9.07 -7.29
N ASP A 207 0.03 8.18 -7.15
CA ASP A 207 0.05 6.84 -7.73
C ASP A 207 -0.38 5.71 -6.76
N LYS A 208 -1.00 6.08 -5.63
CA LYS A 208 -1.40 5.18 -4.55
C LYS A 208 -2.92 5.02 -4.42
N ALA A 209 -3.33 3.84 -3.97
CA ALA A 209 -4.70 3.51 -3.62
C ALA A 209 -4.74 2.91 -2.22
N ALA A 210 -5.46 3.53 -1.30
CA ALA A 210 -5.62 3.05 0.07
C ALA A 210 -7.01 2.45 0.28
N LEU A 211 -7.05 1.26 0.86
CA LEU A 211 -8.27 0.68 1.43
C LEU A 211 -8.24 0.88 2.94
N ILE A 212 -9.30 1.48 3.49
CA ILE A 212 -9.39 1.78 4.93
C ILE A 212 -10.44 0.85 5.53
N VAL A 213 -10.05 0.10 6.56
CA VAL A 213 -10.93 -0.78 7.31
C VAL A 213 -11.10 -0.18 8.70
N PHE A 214 -12.27 0.39 8.94
CA PHE A 214 -12.65 0.90 10.26
C PHE A 214 -13.33 -0.20 11.06
N GLU A 215 -12.79 -0.49 12.24
CA GLU A 215 -13.37 -1.37 13.25
C GLU A 215 -13.77 -0.55 14.50
N PRO A 216 -14.59 -1.09 15.42
CA PRO A 216 -15.02 -0.34 16.60
C PRO A 216 -13.87 0.22 17.44
N GLU A 217 -12.75 -0.50 17.56
CA GLU A 217 -11.61 -0.13 18.40
C GLU A 217 -10.27 -0.16 17.66
N ASP A 218 -10.27 -0.37 16.34
CA ASP A 218 -9.06 -0.37 15.51
C ASP A 218 -9.33 0.23 14.12
N VAL A 219 -8.27 0.64 13.44
CA VAL A 219 -8.30 1.04 12.03
C VAL A 219 -7.09 0.47 11.33
N GLN A 220 -7.31 -0.10 10.15
CA GLN A 220 -6.23 -0.59 9.30
C GLN A 220 -6.31 0.07 7.93
N VAL A 221 -5.19 0.59 7.46
CA VAL A 221 -5.08 1.19 6.13
C VAL A 221 -4.09 0.40 5.30
N PHE A 222 -4.52 -0.11 4.16
CA PHE A 222 -3.68 -0.83 3.21
C PHE A 222 -3.43 0.06 1.99
N VAL A 223 -2.22 0.59 1.86
CA VAL A 223 -1.82 1.48 0.77
C VAL A 223 -1.11 0.69 -0.32
N ILE A 224 -1.78 0.51 -1.44
CA ILE A 224 -1.23 -0.11 -2.65
C ILE A 224 -0.53 0.98 -3.46
N ARG A 225 0.79 0.85 -3.61
CA ARG A 225 1.59 1.63 -4.54
C ARG A 225 1.62 0.88 -5.86
N HIS A 226 0.83 1.28 -6.85
CA HIS A 226 0.93 0.72 -8.20
C HIS A 226 0.09 1.55 -9.18
N SER A 227 0.76 2.30 -10.05
CA SER A 227 0.11 3.25 -10.97
C SER A 227 -1.04 2.65 -11.79
N ALA A 228 -0.86 1.45 -12.37
CA ALA A 228 -1.93 0.80 -13.14
C ALA A 228 -3.17 0.42 -12.30
N ILE A 229 -2.98 -0.02 -11.06
CA ILE A 229 -4.08 -0.34 -10.14
C ILE A 229 -4.79 0.94 -9.71
N THR A 230 -4.01 1.95 -9.32
CA THR A 230 -4.53 3.27 -8.93
C THR A 230 -5.32 3.90 -10.07
N GLN A 231 -4.83 3.84 -11.31
CA GLN A 231 -5.54 4.34 -12.49
C GLN A 231 -6.83 3.57 -12.75
N TYR A 232 -6.81 2.23 -12.65
CA TYR A 232 -8.02 1.42 -12.79
C TYR A 232 -9.12 1.85 -11.81
N PHE A 233 -8.76 2.04 -10.53
CA PHE A 233 -9.71 2.52 -9.52
C PHE A 233 -10.16 3.97 -9.78
N ARG A 234 -9.27 4.85 -10.23
CA ARG A 234 -9.60 6.24 -10.58
C ARG A 234 -10.59 6.30 -11.74
N ASP A 235 -10.45 5.43 -12.73
CA ASP A 235 -11.42 5.31 -13.83
C ASP A 235 -12.81 4.87 -13.33
N ARG A 236 -12.86 3.90 -12.40
CA ARG A 236 -14.12 3.47 -11.78
C ARG A 236 -14.73 4.57 -10.92
N PHE A 237 -13.92 5.29 -10.15
CA PHE A 237 -14.36 6.47 -9.40
C PHE A 237 -14.98 7.51 -10.34
N ASN A 238 -14.32 7.84 -11.45
CA ASN A 238 -14.81 8.81 -12.41
C ASN A 238 -16.16 8.42 -13.05
N VAL A 239 -16.41 7.12 -13.24
CA VAL A 239 -17.71 6.63 -13.69
C VAL A 239 -18.77 6.85 -12.61
N ALA A 240 -18.48 6.52 -11.35
CA ALA A 240 -19.39 6.74 -10.23
C ALA A 240 -19.67 8.23 -10.01
N TRP A 241 -18.64 9.08 -10.03
CA TRP A 241 -18.71 10.53 -9.87
C TRP A 241 -19.66 11.20 -10.86
N LYS A 242 -19.66 10.76 -12.12
CA LYS A 242 -20.57 11.28 -13.16
C LYS A 242 -22.03 10.91 -12.94
N GLN A 243 -22.28 9.81 -12.23
CA GLN A 243 -23.63 9.30 -11.93
C GLN A 243 -24.13 9.73 -10.55
N ALA A 244 -23.23 10.20 -9.69
CA ALA A 244 -23.52 10.64 -8.34
C ALA A 244 -24.28 11.98 -8.35
N LYS A 245 -25.09 12.18 -7.32
CA LYS A 245 -25.96 13.35 -7.15
C LYS A 245 -25.20 14.46 -6.43
N GLU A 246 -25.41 15.70 -6.83
CA GLU A 246 -24.91 16.84 -6.06
C GLU A 246 -25.56 16.85 -4.66
N ILE A 247 -24.78 17.25 -3.65
CA ILE A 247 -25.23 17.45 -2.27
C ILE A 247 -25.26 18.94 -1.99
#